data_AF-A0A229TFX6-F1
#
_entry.id   AF-A0A229TFX6-F1
#
_cell.length_a   1.000
_cell.length_b   1.000
_cell.length_c   1.000
_cell.angle_alpha   90.00
_cell.angle_beta   90.00
_cell.angle_gamma   90.00
#
_symmetry.space_group_name_H-M   'P 1'
#
loop_
_entity.id
_entity.type
_entity.pdbx_description
1 polymer ?
#
loop_
_entity_poly.entity_id
_entity_poly.type
_entity_poly.pdbx_seq_one_letter_code
_entity_poly.pdbx_strand_id
1 'polypeptide(L)'
;MLFALEPTTPDAEILRMAGHREPAAAARGDEYTRSITFEGKNRTVVLTLTPSGEDTVRVDGWLAPPGALTVELRTGRGPLSTTSDERGRFAFDQVERGPVQLVVRDNGTTLTPSIVV
;
A
#
# COMPACT_ATOMS: atom_id res chain seq x y z
N MET A 1 7.91 -12.15 36.73
CA MET A 1 6.78 -12.34 35.81
C MET A 1 7.34 -12.18 34.39
N LEU A 2 7.52 -13.28 33.67
CA LEU A 2 8.15 -13.30 32.35
C LEU A 2 7.05 -13.25 31.30
N PHE A 3 6.98 -12.17 30.52
CA PHE A 3 6.08 -12.08 29.39
C PHE A 3 6.64 -12.95 28.25
N ALA A 4 6.06 -14.14 28.07
CA ALA A 4 6.26 -14.93 26.86
C ALA A 4 5.33 -14.36 25.78
N LEU A 5 5.82 -13.36 25.04
CA LEU A 5 5.30 -13.10 23.71
C LEU A 5 6.01 -14.10 22.80
N GLU A 6 5.37 -15.21 22.46
CA GLU A 6 5.67 -15.90 21.21
C GLU A 6 4.96 -15.12 20.11
N PRO A 7 5.64 -14.21 19.38
CA PRO A 7 5.06 -13.76 18.14
C PRO A 7 4.98 -15.00 17.25
N THR A 8 3.77 -15.51 17.02
CA THR A 8 3.48 -16.16 15.75
C THR A 8 3.58 -15.05 14.72
N THR A 9 4.81 -14.69 14.35
CA THR A 9 5.07 -13.78 13.24
C THR A 9 4.70 -14.58 11.99
N PRO A 10 3.61 -14.24 11.28
CA PRO A 10 3.49 -14.71 9.90
C PRO A 10 4.77 -14.33 9.15
N ASP A 11 5.14 -15.07 8.10
CA ASP A 11 6.34 -14.78 7.32
C ASP A 11 6.16 -13.37 6.71
N ALA A 12 6.76 -12.38 7.36
CA ALA A 12 6.60 -10.99 7.01
C ALA A 12 7.67 -10.66 5.98
N GLU A 13 7.23 -10.44 4.75
CA GLU A 13 8.12 -10.10 3.66
C GLU A 13 8.32 -8.58 3.63
N ILE A 14 9.56 -8.17 3.88
CA ILE A 14 9.96 -6.76 3.82
C ILE A 14 10.13 -6.37 2.37
N LEU A 15 9.25 -5.51 1.86
CA LEU A 15 9.42 -4.95 0.53
C LEU A 15 10.37 -3.76 0.57
N ARG A 16 11.26 -3.72 -0.43
CA ARG A 16 12.14 -2.57 -0.66
C ARG A 16 11.44 -1.61 -1.60
N MET A 17 11.52 -0.32 -1.30
CA MET A 17 11.06 0.72 -2.21
C MET A 17 12.02 0.77 -3.41
N ALA A 18 11.55 0.33 -4.57
CA ALA A 18 12.35 0.13 -5.77
C ALA A 18 12.32 1.32 -6.74
N GLY A 19 11.36 2.23 -6.57
CA GLY A 19 11.25 3.42 -7.39
C GLY A 19 10.21 4.40 -6.87
N HIS A 20 10.48 5.67 -7.11
CA HIS A 20 9.58 6.79 -6.88
C HIS A 20 9.69 7.70 -8.09
N ARG A 21 8.59 7.84 -8.84
CA ARG A 21 8.54 8.66 -10.04
C ARG A 21 7.48 9.74 -9.88
N GLU A 22 7.95 10.98 -9.89
CA GLU A 22 7.13 12.19 -9.99
C GLU A 22 7.10 12.60 -11.47
N PRO A 23 5.94 12.88 -12.08
CA PRO A 23 5.89 13.45 -13.42
C PRO A 23 6.47 14.88 -13.41
N ALA A 24 7.23 15.22 -14.46
CA ALA A 24 7.81 16.56 -14.63
C ALA A 24 6.70 17.63 -14.71
N ALA A 25 6.88 18.70 -13.95
CA ALA A 25 5.92 19.79 -13.75
C ALA A 25 5.29 20.31 -15.07
N ALA A 26 3.98 20.12 -15.21
CA ALA A 26 3.16 20.92 -16.11
C ALA A 26 2.44 21.99 -15.26
N ALA A 27 2.49 23.24 -15.73
CA ALA A 27 2.19 24.44 -14.97
C ALA A 27 0.78 24.48 -14.34
N ARG A 28 0.74 24.97 -13.08
CA ARG A 28 -0.40 25.54 -12.31
C ARG A 28 -1.35 24.51 -11.66
N GLY A 29 -1.06 24.16 -10.39
CA GLY A 29 -1.96 23.45 -9.47
C GLY A 29 -1.24 22.31 -8.77
N ASP A 30 -0.88 22.51 -7.50
CA ASP A 30 0.06 21.71 -6.71
C ASP A 30 -0.52 20.36 -6.27
N GLU A 31 -0.74 19.40 -7.18
CA GLU A 31 -1.29 18.08 -6.80
C GLU A 31 -0.77 16.95 -7.72
N TYR A 32 0.37 16.37 -7.34
CA TYR A 32 1.12 15.39 -8.14
C TYR A 32 0.61 13.96 -7.96
N THR A 33 0.37 13.26 -9.08
CA THR A 33 0.21 11.79 -9.08
C THR A 33 1.57 11.14 -8.84
N ARG A 34 1.69 10.38 -7.74
CA ARG A 34 2.94 9.72 -7.32
C ARG A 34 2.84 8.22 -7.51
N SER A 35 3.81 7.61 -8.18
CA SER A 35 3.90 6.14 -8.28
C SER A 35 5.06 5.60 -7.44
N ILE A 36 4.77 4.56 -6.66
CA ILE A 36 5.70 3.91 -5.73
C ILE A 36 5.67 2.40 -5.98
N THR A 37 6.83 1.81 -6.21
CA THR A 37 6.95 0.35 -6.38
C THR A 37 7.63 -0.26 -5.17
N PHE A 38 7.03 -1.31 -4.64
CA PHE A 38 7.54 -2.15 -3.57
C PHE A 38 7.81 -3.55 -4.11
N GLU A 39 9.05 -4.01 -3.97
CA GLU A 39 9.46 -5.34 -4.42
C GLU A 39 9.86 -6.20 -3.22
N GLY A 40 9.31 -7.40 -3.16
CA GLY A 40 9.71 -8.43 -2.22
C GLY A 40 10.10 -9.73 -2.93
N LYS A 41 10.30 -10.79 -2.16
CA LYS A 41 10.69 -12.12 -2.66
C LYS A 41 9.61 -12.79 -3.50
N ASN A 42 8.34 -12.69 -3.08
CA ASN A 42 7.24 -13.43 -3.71
C ASN A 42 6.33 -12.51 -4.52
N ARG A 43 6.32 -11.21 -4.23
CA ARG A 43 5.36 -10.29 -4.85
C ARG A 43 5.89 -8.87 -4.93
N THR A 44 5.50 -8.20 -6.00
CA THR A 44 5.66 -6.77 -6.20
C THR A 44 4.29 -6.10 -6.08
N VAL A 45 4.25 -4.94 -5.43
CA VAL A 45 3.09 -4.06 -5.43
C VAL A 45 3.47 -2.69 -5.96
N VAL A 46 2.68 -2.20 -6.90
CA VAL A 46 2.78 -0.83 -7.42
C VAL A 46 1.61 -0.05 -6.86
N LEU A 47 1.90 1.10 -6.25
CA LEU A 47 0.92 2.04 -5.74
C LEU A 47 0.96 3.32 -6.57
N THR A 48 -0.20 3.85 -6.87
CA THR A 48 -0.38 5.17 -7.48
C THR A 48 -1.26 5.99 -6.56
N LEU A 49 -0.72 7.14 -6.14
CA LEU A 49 -1.38 8.08 -5.25
C LEU A 49 -1.89 9.23 -6.10
N THR A 50 -3.19 9.46 -6.07
CA THR A 50 -3.83 10.55 -6.79
C THR A 50 -4.60 11.42 -5.80
N PRO A 51 -4.29 12.71 -5.64
CA PRO A 51 -5.10 13.58 -4.81
C PRO A 51 -6.58 13.56 -5.22
N SER A 52 -7.48 13.53 -4.24
CA SER A 52 -8.93 13.32 -4.45
C SER A 52 -9.81 14.18 -3.54
N GLY A 53 -9.24 15.20 -2.90
CA GLY A 53 -9.87 16.14 -1.99
C GLY A 53 -8.81 17.02 -1.30
N GLU A 54 -9.25 17.95 -0.46
CA GLU A 54 -8.34 18.90 0.22
C GLU A 54 -7.35 18.20 1.17
N ASP A 55 -7.76 17.10 1.82
CA ASP A 55 -6.93 16.31 2.74
C ASP A 55 -6.96 14.80 2.44
N THR A 56 -7.46 14.40 1.26
CA THR A 56 -7.61 12.99 0.88
C THR A 56 -6.91 12.64 -0.42
N VAL A 57 -6.42 11.41 -0.46
CA VAL A 57 -5.71 10.82 -1.59
C VAL A 57 -6.40 9.51 -1.95
N ARG A 58 -6.64 9.29 -3.24
CA ARG A 58 -6.98 7.99 -3.77
C ARG A 58 -5.71 7.16 -3.94
N VAL A 59 -5.76 5.95 -3.41
CA VAL A 59 -4.67 4.98 -3.52
C VAL A 59 -5.11 3.86 -4.45
N ASP A 60 -4.55 3.83 -5.65
CA ASP A 60 -4.70 2.73 -6.59
C ASP A 60 -3.52 1.77 -6.46
N GLY A 61 -3.80 0.46 -6.50
CA GLY A 61 -2.77 -0.55 -6.33
C GLY A 61 -2.86 -1.69 -7.35
N TRP A 62 -1.71 -2.25 -7.67
CA TRP A 62 -1.56 -3.43 -8.53
C TRP A 62 -0.61 -4.45 -7.91
N LEU A 63 -1.05 -5.70 -7.80
CA LEU A 63 -0.26 -6.85 -7.33
C LEU A 63 0.31 -7.68 -8.49
N ALA A 64 1.59 -8.03 -8.41
CA ALA A 64 2.25 -8.94 -9.34
C ALA A 64 3.04 -10.02 -8.55
N PRO A 65 2.71 -11.32 -8.67
CA PRO A 65 1.65 -11.90 -9.50
C PRO A 65 0.23 -11.47 -9.08
N PRO A 66 -0.74 -11.49 -10.03
CA PRO A 66 -2.13 -11.10 -9.76
C PRO A 66 -2.84 -12.15 -8.89
N GLY A 67 -3.91 -11.74 -8.23
CA GLY A 67 -4.75 -12.63 -7.43
C GLY A 67 -5.74 -11.85 -6.58
N ALA A 68 -6.87 -12.49 -6.25
CA ALA A 68 -7.87 -11.91 -5.38
C ALA A 68 -7.47 -12.07 -3.92
N LEU A 69 -6.87 -11.04 -3.36
CA LEU A 69 -6.31 -11.03 -2.01
C LEU A 69 -6.94 -9.92 -1.18
N THR A 70 -7.04 -10.15 0.13
CA THR A 70 -7.39 -9.09 1.07
C THR A 70 -6.24 -8.12 1.20
N VAL A 71 -6.54 -6.84 0.96
CA VAL A 71 -5.63 -5.72 1.09
C VAL A 71 -6.16 -4.80 2.17
N GLU A 72 -5.33 -4.50 3.15
CA GLU A 72 -5.63 -3.60 4.26
C GLU A 72 -4.66 -2.41 4.20
N LEU A 73 -5.17 -1.21 4.45
CA LEU A 73 -4.39 0.01 4.60
C LEU A 73 -4.60 0.54 6.01
N ARG A 74 -3.57 0.43 6.85
CA ARG A 74 -3.60 0.94 8.22
C ARG A 74 -3.27 2.42 8.19
N THR A 75 -4.22 3.25 8.63
CA THR A 75 -4.09 4.70 8.70
C THR A 75 -4.12 5.17 10.15
N GLY A 76 -3.86 6.46 10.39
CA GLY A 76 -4.01 7.07 11.72
C GLY A 76 -5.44 7.02 12.29
N ARG A 77 -6.47 6.92 11.43
CA ARG A 77 -7.89 6.79 11.83
C ARG A 77 -8.33 5.35 12.07
N GLY A 78 -7.55 4.38 11.62
CA GLY A 78 -7.90 2.97 11.63
C GLY A 78 -7.65 2.28 10.28
N PRO A 79 -7.85 0.96 10.22
CA PRO A 79 -7.65 0.19 9.01
C PRO A 79 -8.79 0.38 8.00
N LEU A 80 -8.42 0.55 6.73
CA LEU A 80 -9.31 0.42 5.58
C LEU A 80 -9.04 -0.94 4.92
N SER A 81 -10.07 -1.64 4.46
CA SER A 81 -9.90 -2.94 3.81
C SER A 81 -10.62 -3.01 2.47
N THR A 82 -9.99 -3.68 1.51
CA THR A 82 -10.54 -3.99 0.20
C THR A 82 -10.03 -5.36 -0.26
N THR A 83 -10.52 -5.83 -1.39
CA THR A 83 -10.05 -7.07 -2.04
C THR A 83 -9.56 -6.71 -3.42
N SER A 84 -8.38 -7.20 -3.79
CA SER A 84 -7.91 -7.08 -5.18
C SER A 84 -8.75 -7.95 -6.10
N ASP A 85 -8.91 -7.52 -7.34
CA ASP A 85 -9.59 -8.33 -8.36
C ASP A 85 -8.69 -9.48 -8.87
N GLU A 86 -9.22 -10.28 -9.80
CA GLU A 86 -8.48 -11.39 -10.43
C GLU A 86 -7.22 -10.92 -11.18
N ARG A 87 -7.14 -9.64 -11.53
CA ARG A 87 -5.99 -9.01 -12.18
C ARG A 87 -5.02 -8.38 -11.16
N GLY A 88 -5.29 -8.53 -9.86
CA GLY A 88 -4.49 -7.97 -8.78
C GLY A 88 -4.70 -6.48 -8.54
N ARG A 89 -5.71 -5.85 -9.14
CA ARG A 89 -6.01 -4.42 -8.96
C ARG A 89 -6.86 -4.18 -7.71
N PHE A 90 -6.56 -3.12 -6.98
CA PHE A 90 -7.39 -2.64 -5.86
C PHE A 90 -7.35 -1.12 -5.78
N ALA A 91 -8.30 -0.52 -5.05
CA ALA A 91 -8.33 0.92 -4.82
C ALA A 91 -8.91 1.26 -3.45
N PHE A 92 -8.46 2.38 -2.90
CA PHE A 92 -9.05 3.10 -1.77
C PHE A 92 -9.33 4.53 -2.21
N ASP A 93 -10.60 4.94 -2.24
CA ASP A 93 -11.01 6.22 -2.83
C ASP A 93 -10.66 7.45 -1.98
N GLN A 94 -10.71 7.32 -0.65
CA GLN A 94 -10.55 8.43 0.28
C GLN A 94 -9.66 7.98 1.45
N VAL A 95 -8.36 8.21 1.30
CA VAL A 95 -7.36 7.97 2.35
C VAL A 95 -6.88 9.32 2.85
N GLU A 96 -6.97 9.57 4.15
CA GLU A 96 -6.41 10.79 4.76
C GLU A 96 -4.89 10.85 4.54
N ARG A 97 -4.38 12.05 4.28
CA ARG A 97 -2.94 12.30 4.14
C ARG A 97 -2.19 11.91 5.42
N GLY A 98 -0.99 11.37 5.27
CA GLY A 98 -0.15 10.95 6.41
C GLY A 98 0.44 9.54 6.28
N PRO A 99 1.04 9.02 7.37
CA PRO A 99 1.66 7.71 7.34
C PRO A 99 0.60 6.61 7.25
N VAL A 100 0.79 5.72 6.28
CA VAL A 100 -0.04 4.52 6.11
C VAL A 100 0.83 3.29 5.91
N GLN A 101 0.33 2.14 6.39
CA GLN A 101 0.95 0.84 6.18
C GLN A 101 0.02 -0.03 5.33
N LEU A 102 0.50 -0.45 4.17
CA LEU A 102 -0.20 -1.44 3.36
C LEU A 102 0.05 -2.83 3.97
N VAL A 103 -0.99 -3.66 4.03
CA VAL A 103 -0.94 -5.05 4.48
C VAL A 103 -1.63 -5.90 3.43
N VAL A 104 -0.87 -6.75 2.74
CA VAL A 104 -1.43 -7.76 1.83
C VAL A 104 -1.22 -9.12 2.44
N ARG A 105 -2.29 -9.91 2.55
CA ARG A 105 -2.25 -11.27 3.12
C ARG A 105 -2.35 -12.29 2.01
N ASP A 106 -1.36 -13.18 1.91
CA ASP A 106 -1.28 -14.24 0.90
C ASP A 106 -0.79 -15.54 1.53
N ASN A 107 -1.70 -16.51 1.78
CA ASN A 107 -1.41 -17.88 2.23
C ASN A 107 -0.20 -18.08 3.19
N GLY A 108 -0.02 -17.17 4.17
CA GLY A 108 1.05 -17.23 5.18
C GLY A 108 2.10 -16.12 5.08
N THR A 109 2.20 -15.44 3.94
CA THR A 109 3.07 -14.28 3.72
C THR A 109 2.30 -12.98 3.93
N THR A 110 2.90 -12.06 4.68
CA THR A 110 2.34 -10.71 4.90
C THR A 110 3.29 -9.64 4.36
N LEU A 111 2.81 -8.84 3.40
CA LEU A 111 3.53 -7.71 2.83
C LEU A 111 3.20 -6.46 3.62
N THR A 112 4.20 -5.75 4.19
CA THR A 112 3.94 -4.63 5.12
C THR A 112 4.68 -3.31 4.80
N PRO A 113 4.66 -2.79 3.56
CA PRO A 113 5.35 -1.54 3.25
C PRO A 113 4.65 -0.34 3.92
N SER A 114 5.45 0.64 4.33
CA SER A 114 4.97 1.90 4.90
C SER A 114 5.25 3.05 3.93
N ILE A 115 4.27 3.91 3.71
CA ILE A 115 4.37 5.12 2.88
C ILE A 115 3.76 6.31 3.60
N VAL A 116 4.11 7.51 3.14
CA VAL A 116 3.38 8.72 3.45
C VAL A 116 2.58 9.10 2.21
N VAL A 117 1.26 9.17 2.37
CA VAL A 117 0.30 9.61 1.35
C VAL A 117 0.00 11.11 1.46
#